data_AF-A0A6L7MCZ4-F1
#
_entry.id   AF-A0A6L7MCZ4-F1
#
_cell.length_a   1.000
_cell.length_b   1.000
_cell.length_c   1.000
_cell.angle_alpha   90.00
_cell.angle_beta   90.00
_cell.angle_gamma   90.00
#
_symmetry.space_group_name_H-M   'P 1'
#
loop_
_entity.id
_entity.type
_entity.pdbx_description
1 polymer ?
#
loop_
_entity_poly.entity_id
_entity_poly.type
_entity_poly.pdbx_seq_one_letter_code
_entity_poly.pdbx_strand_id
1 'polypeptide(L)'
;MKTGSWRAGVILVGVLACLCAAAEDPVQHPKDPWEGLNRTVYAFNDTVDRLVLSPVTRGYQAVAPDAVETGINNFFSNLDDIGVATNNLLQLKFAEAGSDTGRVLVNTTLGLLGWFDVASQLGLTKHNEDFGQTLGY
;
A
#
# COMPACT_ATOMS: atom_id res chain seq x y z
N MET A 1 15.63 51.66 -24.36
CA MET A 1 15.95 50.27 -23.94
C MET A 1 15.14 49.97 -22.67
N LYS A 2 14.09 49.15 -22.78
CA LYS A 2 13.18 48.79 -21.67
C LYS A 2 13.53 47.38 -21.18
N THR A 3 14.42 47.27 -20.20
CA THR A 3 14.83 45.99 -19.60
C THR A 3 14.67 46.07 -18.08
N GLY A 4 13.48 45.77 -17.58
CA GLY A 4 13.21 45.81 -16.14
C GLY A 4 11.93 45.11 -15.67
N SER A 5 10.95 44.87 -16.54
CA SER A 5 9.64 44.34 -16.16
C SER A 5 9.63 42.84 -15.83
N TRP A 6 10.56 42.05 -16.36
CA TRP A 6 10.52 40.59 -16.20
C TRP A 6 10.96 40.12 -14.81
N ARG A 7 11.90 40.84 -14.18
CA ARG A 7 12.35 40.55 -12.81
C ARG A 7 11.25 40.83 -11.78
N ALA A 8 10.47 41.89 -11.99
CA ALA A 8 9.30 42.19 -11.16
C ALA A 8 8.22 41.12 -11.30
N GLY A 9 7.96 40.63 -12.51
CA GLY A 9 7.00 39.55 -12.75
C GLY A 9 7.38 38.22 -12.06
N VAL A 10 8.66 37.84 -12.11
CA VAL A 10 9.15 36.60 -11.45
C VAL A 10 9.04 36.69 -9.93
N ILE A 11 9.36 37.85 -9.33
CA ILE A 11 9.22 38.06 -7.89
C ILE A 11 7.74 38.01 -7.48
N LEU A 12 6.85 38.63 -8.26
CA LEU A 12 5.42 38.68 -7.94
C LEU A 12 4.75 37.32 -8.05
N VAL A 13 5.13 36.50 -9.04
CA VAL A 13 4.67 35.09 -9.16
C VAL A 13 5.23 34.23 -8.03
N GLY A 14 6.50 34.39 -7.65
CA GLY A 14 7.09 33.67 -6.52
C GLY A 14 6.42 33.98 -5.18
N VAL A 15 6.07 35.25 -4.95
CA VAL A 15 5.36 35.67 -3.73
C VAL A 15 3.92 35.17 -3.72
N LEU A 16 3.21 35.19 -4.86
CA LEU A 16 1.84 34.65 -4.95
C LEU A 16 1.80 33.14 -4.73
N ALA A 17 2.76 32.40 -5.27
CA ALA A 17 2.86 30.95 -5.07
C ALA A 17 3.15 30.60 -3.60
N CYS A 18 3.97 31.40 -2.92
CA CYS A 18 4.27 31.25 -1.50
C CYS A 18 3.05 31.60 -0.60
N LEU A 19 2.24 32.58 -1.02
CA LEU A 19 1.00 32.93 -0.31
C LEU A 19 -0.09 31.85 -0.40
N CYS A 20 -0.17 31.13 -1.52
CA CYS A 20 -1.08 29.99 -1.66
C CYS A 20 -0.66 28.79 -0.80
N ALA A 21 0.65 28.56 -0.61
CA ALA A 21 1.16 27.50 0.25
C ALA A 21 0.98 27.80 1.76
N ALA A 22 0.90 29.07 2.14
CA ALA A 22 0.66 29.49 3.52
C ALA A 22 -0.82 29.48 3.94
N ALA A 23 -1.73 29.24 2.99
CA ALA A 23 -3.18 29.21 3.21
C ALA A 23 -3.73 27.77 3.39
N GLU A 24 -2.87 26.79 3.64
CA GLU A 24 -3.34 25.49 4.14
C GLU A 24 -3.77 25.68 5.59
N ASP A 25 -5.09 25.71 5.83
CA ASP A 25 -5.64 25.51 7.17
C ASP A 25 -4.96 24.26 7.74
N PRO A 26 -4.35 24.34 8.94
CA PRO A 26 -3.80 23.15 9.56
C PRO A 26 -4.94 22.16 9.69
N VAL A 27 -4.88 21.07 8.92
CA VAL A 27 -5.80 19.95 9.06
C VAL A 27 -5.75 19.60 10.53
N GLN A 28 -6.81 19.94 11.27
CA GLN A 28 -6.90 19.60 12.68
C GLN A 28 -7.08 18.09 12.72
N HIS A 29 -5.96 17.38 12.75
CA HIS A 29 -5.97 15.97 13.06
C HIS A 29 -6.68 15.82 14.41
N PRO A 30 -7.72 14.98 14.50
CA PRO A 30 -8.35 14.69 15.77
C PRO A 30 -7.26 14.39 16.79
N LYS A 31 -7.28 15.06 17.95
CA LYS A 31 -6.32 14.76 19.02
C LYS A 31 -6.46 13.28 19.35
N ASP A 32 -5.42 12.49 19.03
CA ASP A 32 -5.38 11.06 19.33
C ASP A 32 -5.39 10.89 20.86
N PRO A 33 -6.48 10.39 21.46
CA PRO A 33 -6.57 10.22 22.91
C PRO A 33 -5.52 9.24 23.46
N TRP A 34 -4.96 8.39 22.60
CA TRP A 34 -4.02 7.32 22.94
C TRP A 34 -2.58 7.61 22.53
N GLU A 35 -2.25 8.86 22.17
CA GLU A 35 -0.93 9.24 21.63
C GLU A 35 0.23 8.76 22.50
N GLY A 36 0.14 8.91 23.83
CA GLY A 36 1.20 8.50 24.75
C GLY A 36 1.47 7.00 24.72
N LEU A 37 0.41 6.18 24.64
CA LEU A 37 0.52 4.73 24.52
C LEU A 37 1.07 4.35 23.13
N ASN A 38 0.49 4.91 22.07
CA ASN A 38 0.87 4.65 20.69
C ASN A 38 2.35 4.96 20.45
N ARG A 39 2.86 6.10 20.94
CA ARG A 39 4.28 6.47 20.84
C ARG A 39 5.20 5.54 21.60
N THR A 40 4.78 5.05 22.77
CA THR A 40 5.58 4.11 23.57
C THR A 40 5.71 2.76 22.87
N VAL A 41 4.57 2.21 22.40
CA VAL A 41 4.54 0.96 21.64
C VAL A 41 5.32 1.11 20.33
N TYR A 42 5.17 2.24 19.64
CA TYR A 42 5.93 2.54 18.43
C TYR A 42 7.44 2.55 18.70
N ALA A 43 7.92 3.20 19.77
CA ALA A 43 9.34 3.23 20.10
C ALA A 43 9.90 1.83 20.40
N PHE A 44 9.11 0.99 21.07
CA PHE A 44 9.45 -0.42 21.27
C PHE A 44 9.53 -1.17 19.93
N ASN A 45 8.50 -1.07 19.08
CA ASN A 45 8.46 -1.72 17.76
C ASN A 45 9.60 -1.26 16.85
N ASP A 46 9.93 0.04 16.81
CA ASP A 46 11.04 0.60 16.04
C ASP A 46 12.39 0.06 16.54
N THR A 47 12.56 -0.08 17.86
CA THR A 47 13.76 -0.69 18.44
C THR A 47 13.90 -2.15 18.03
N VAL A 48 12.82 -2.93 18.13
CA VAL A 48 12.79 -4.34 17.72
C VAL A 48 13.04 -4.49 16.23
N ASP A 49 12.46 -3.62 15.40
CA ASP A 49 12.69 -3.63 13.97
C ASP A 49 14.17 -3.42 13.64
N ARG A 50 14.78 -2.35 14.16
CA ARG A 50 16.17 -2.00 13.85
C ARG A 50 17.17 -3.04 14.32
N LEU A 51 16.94 -3.66 15.48
CA LEU A 51 17.89 -4.57 16.10
C LEU A 51 17.68 -6.05 15.72
N VAL A 52 16.45 -6.44 15.38
CA VAL A 52 16.11 -7.85 15.14
C VAL A 52 15.50 -8.05 13.76
N LEU A 53 14.37 -7.41 13.45
CA LEU A 53 13.62 -7.73 12.22
C LEU A 53 14.38 -7.31 10.97
N SER A 54 14.82 -6.04 10.89
CA SER A 54 15.57 -5.51 9.74
C SER A 54 16.84 -6.34 9.43
N PRO A 55 17.71 -6.67 10.41
CA PRO A 55 18.86 -7.54 10.16
C PRO A 55 18.47 -8.95 9.69
N VAL A 56 17.41 -9.56 10.26
CA VAL A 56 16.92 -10.88 9.86
C VAL A 56 16.40 -10.86 8.42
N THR A 57 15.57 -9.87 8.06
CA THR A 57 15.03 -9.72 6.71
C THR A 57 16.15 -9.52 5.68
N ARG A 58 17.15 -8.69 5.99
CA ARG A 58 18.34 -8.53 5.12
C ARG A 58 19.13 -9.82 4.98
N GLY A 59 19.30 -10.56 6.08
CA GLY A 59 19.97 -11.86 6.07
C GLY A 59 19.22 -12.87 5.21
N TYR A 60 17.89 -12.91 5.31
CA TYR A 60 17.01 -13.71 4.46
C TYR A 60 17.17 -13.34 2.98
N GLN A 61 17.07 -12.06 2.63
CA GLN A 61 17.24 -11.57 1.25
C GLN A 61 18.65 -11.84 0.69
N ALA A 62 19.67 -11.88 1.53
CA ALA A 62 21.03 -12.17 1.10
C ALA A 62 21.26 -13.66 0.75
N VAL A 63 20.44 -14.58 1.28
CA VAL A 63 20.62 -16.03 1.11
C VAL A 63 19.54 -16.69 0.26
N ALA A 64 18.33 -16.14 0.25
CA ALA A 64 17.22 -16.66 -0.52
C ALA A 64 17.34 -16.22 -1.98
N PRO A 65 17.22 -17.14 -2.96
CA PRO A 65 17.10 -16.75 -4.36
C PRO A 65 15.80 -15.99 -4.64
N ASP A 66 15.83 -15.00 -5.53
CA ASP A 66 14.68 -14.16 -5.89
C ASP A 66 13.42 -14.97 -6.25
N ALA A 67 13.59 -16.13 -6.90
CA ALA A 67 12.49 -17.02 -7.28
C ALA A 67 11.77 -17.62 -6.06
N VAL A 68 12.51 -17.90 -4.98
CA VAL A 68 11.94 -18.43 -3.72
C VAL A 68 11.21 -17.31 -2.98
N GLU A 69 11.81 -16.13 -2.88
CA GLU A 69 11.18 -14.95 -2.26
C GLU A 69 9.87 -14.59 -2.98
N THR A 70 9.91 -14.54 -4.32
CA THR A 70 8.75 -14.26 -5.16
C THR A 70 7.68 -15.34 -4.99
N GLY A 71 8.06 -16.62 -5.01
CA GLY A 71 7.12 -17.73 -4.86
C GLY A 71 6.40 -17.72 -3.50
N ILE A 72 7.13 -17.43 -2.42
CA ILE A 72 6.55 -17.28 -1.08
C ILE A 72 5.60 -16.08 -1.02
N ASN A 73 6.00 -14.93 -1.58
CA ASN A 73 5.15 -13.74 -1.63
C ASN A 73 3.85 -14.01 -2.42
N ASN A 74 3.95 -14.67 -3.58
CA ASN A 74 2.79 -15.03 -4.39
C ASN A 74 1.87 -16.02 -3.66
N PHE A 75 2.43 -17.00 -2.94
CA PHE A 75 1.66 -17.96 -2.16
C PHE A 75 0.79 -17.26 -1.11
N PHE A 76 1.39 -16.37 -0.31
CA PHE A 76 0.64 -15.61 0.70
C PHE A 76 -0.32 -14.61 0.06
N SER A 77 0.06 -13.99 -1.06
CA SER A 77 -0.84 -13.15 -1.86
C SER A 77 -2.07 -13.92 -2.35
N ASN A 78 -1.93 -15.18 -2.76
CA ASN A 78 -3.05 -16.00 -3.23
C ASN A 78 -4.00 -16.38 -2.07
N LEU A 79 -3.46 -16.57 -0.86
CA LEU A 79 -4.28 -16.77 0.33
C LEU A 79 -5.04 -15.49 0.70
N ASP A 80 -4.39 -14.33 0.58
CA ASP A 80 -4.99 -13.02 0.81
C ASP A 80 -6.14 -12.74 -0.17
N ASP A 81 -5.99 -13.13 -1.45
CA ASP A 81 -7.03 -13.01 -2.48
C ASP A 81 -8.35 -13.70 -2.09
N ILE A 82 -8.34 -14.71 -1.19
CA ILE A 82 -9.57 -15.32 -0.64
C ILE A 82 -10.34 -14.32 0.22
N GLY A 83 -9.62 -13.59 1.08
CA GLY A 83 -10.18 -12.53 1.91
C GLY A 83 -10.71 -11.39 1.07
N VAL A 84 -9.93 -10.95 0.09
CA VAL A 84 -10.33 -9.91 -0.88
C VAL A 84 -11.61 -10.30 -1.62
N ALA A 85 -11.67 -11.51 -2.20
CA ALA A 85 -12.86 -11.99 -2.90
C ALA A 85 -14.10 -12.04 -1.99
N THR A 86 -13.92 -12.46 -0.74
CA THR A 86 -15.00 -12.50 0.26
C THR A 86 -15.48 -11.09 0.60
N ASN A 87 -14.57 -10.14 0.84
CA ASN A 87 -14.93 -8.75 1.12
C ASN A 87 -15.60 -8.08 -0.09
N ASN A 88 -15.09 -8.29 -1.29
CA ASN A 88 -15.73 -7.82 -2.52
C ASN A 88 -17.18 -8.33 -2.64
N LEU A 89 -17.42 -9.59 -2.29
CA LEU A 89 -18.76 -10.15 -2.28
C LEU A 89 -19.66 -9.50 -1.21
N LEU A 90 -19.15 -9.31 0.00
CA LEU A 90 -19.88 -8.64 1.09
C LEU A 90 -20.21 -7.18 0.76
N GLN A 91 -19.34 -6.51 0.03
CA GLN A 91 -19.53 -5.16 -0.50
C GLN A 91 -20.37 -5.13 -1.79
N LEU A 92 -20.95 -6.26 -2.22
CA LEU A 92 -21.77 -6.36 -3.44
C LEU A 92 -21.04 -5.97 -4.74
N LYS A 93 -19.70 -5.99 -4.76
CA LYS A 93 -18.85 -5.73 -5.93
C LYS A 93 -18.64 -7.01 -6.74
N PHE A 94 -19.70 -7.48 -7.39
CA PHE A 94 -19.71 -8.81 -8.02
C PHE A 94 -18.66 -9.01 -9.13
N ALA A 95 -18.35 -7.97 -9.90
CA ALA A 95 -17.33 -8.07 -10.96
C ALA A 95 -15.92 -8.31 -10.37
N GLU A 96 -15.60 -7.60 -9.29
CA GLU A 96 -14.31 -7.68 -8.60
C GLU A 96 -14.22 -9.01 -7.83
N ALA A 97 -15.27 -9.39 -7.10
CA ALA A 97 -15.38 -10.69 -6.44
C ALA A 97 -15.16 -11.86 -7.41
N GLY A 98 -15.74 -11.77 -8.62
CA GLY A 98 -15.55 -12.76 -9.68
C GLY A 98 -14.12 -12.81 -10.20
N SER A 99 -13.49 -11.65 -10.43
CA SER A 99 -12.08 -11.54 -10.84
C SER A 99 -11.17 -12.19 -9.80
N ASP A 100 -11.27 -11.80 -8.53
CA ASP A 100 -10.39 -12.28 -7.46
C ASP A 100 -10.62 -13.76 -7.13
N THR A 101 -11.88 -14.22 -7.19
CA THR A 101 -12.17 -15.67 -7.12
C THR A 101 -11.49 -16.41 -8.27
N GLY A 102 -11.55 -15.86 -9.49
CA GLY A 102 -10.84 -16.40 -10.65
C GLY A 102 -9.33 -16.45 -10.43
N ARG A 103 -8.75 -15.41 -9.80
CA ARG A 103 -7.32 -15.38 -9.43
C ARG A 103 -6.97 -16.52 -8.50
N VAL A 104 -7.72 -16.68 -7.40
CA VAL A 104 -7.52 -17.78 -6.44
C VAL A 104 -7.57 -19.14 -7.14
N LEU A 105 -8.58 -19.37 -7.99
CA LEU A 105 -8.75 -20.64 -8.69
C LEU A 105 -7.57 -20.92 -9.64
N VAL A 106 -7.20 -19.95 -10.47
CA VAL A 106 -6.12 -20.09 -11.46
C VAL A 106 -4.77 -20.27 -10.77
N ASN A 107 -4.43 -19.40 -9.82
CA ASN A 107 -3.14 -19.45 -9.14
C ASN A 107 -3.03 -20.70 -8.26
N THR A 108 -4.11 -21.15 -7.64
CA THR A 108 -4.09 -22.39 -6.85
C THR A 108 -3.90 -23.63 -7.72
N THR A 109 -4.55 -23.69 -8.89
CA THR A 109 -4.55 -24.88 -9.76
C THR A 109 -3.38 -24.90 -10.74
N LEU A 110 -3.24 -23.85 -11.55
CA LEU A 110 -2.22 -23.73 -12.59
C LEU A 110 -0.93 -23.09 -12.06
N GLY A 111 -1.04 -22.24 -11.04
CA GLY A 111 0.09 -21.55 -10.42
C GLY A 111 0.78 -22.31 -9.30
N LEU A 112 0.52 -23.62 -9.13
CA LEU A 112 1.06 -24.44 -8.03
C LEU A 112 0.75 -23.85 -6.64
N LEU A 113 -0.52 -23.83 -6.25
CA LEU A 113 -0.97 -23.26 -4.97
C LEU A 113 -0.67 -21.76 -4.78
N GLY A 114 -0.44 -21.04 -5.88
CA GLY A 114 -0.10 -19.62 -5.86
C GLY A 114 1.41 -19.35 -5.88
N TRP A 115 2.27 -20.34 -6.08
CA TRP A 115 3.70 -20.10 -6.29
C TRP A 115 3.97 -19.21 -7.52
N PHE A 116 3.19 -19.42 -8.59
CA PHE A 116 3.23 -18.62 -9.82
C PHE A 116 1.93 -17.82 -9.99
N ASP A 117 2.04 -16.52 -10.24
CA ASP A 117 0.91 -15.65 -10.55
C ASP A 117 0.51 -15.75 -12.03
N VAL A 118 -0.15 -16.86 -12.37
CA VAL A 118 -0.67 -17.15 -13.71
C VAL A 118 -1.90 -16.28 -14.01
N ALA A 119 -2.71 -15.96 -12.99
CA ALA A 119 -3.91 -15.17 -13.12
C ALA A 119 -3.65 -13.77 -13.71
N SER A 120 -2.59 -13.10 -13.27
CA SER A 120 -2.18 -11.81 -13.83
C SER A 120 -1.80 -11.90 -15.32
N GLN A 121 -1.19 -13.02 -15.75
CA GLN A 121 -0.86 -13.24 -17.17
C GLN A 121 -2.11 -13.46 -18.03
N LEU A 122 -3.21 -13.93 -17.43
CA LEU A 122 -4.51 -14.06 -18.07
C LEU A 122 -5.34 -12.76 -18.03
N GLY A 123 -4.80 -11.67 -17.46
CA GLY A 123 -5.46 -10.37 -17.39
C GLY A 123 -6.47 -10.24 -16.24
N LEU A 124 -6.44 -11.13 -15.24
CA LEU A 124 -7.29 -11.01 -14.06
C LEU A 124 -6.71 -9.95 -13.13
N THR A 125 -7.39 -8.81 -13.02
CA THR A 125 -7.00 -7.69 -12.14
C THR A 125 -7.06 -8.13 -10.68
N LYS A 126 -6.00 -7.83 -9.92
CA LYS A 126 -5.95 -7.98 -8.47
C LYS A 126 -6.56 -6.76 -7.80
N HIS A 127 -7.45 -6.96 -6.83
CA HIS A 127 -8.01 -5.91 -5.97
C HIS A 127 -7.43 -5.98 -4.56
N ASN A 128 -7.77 -5.01 -3.71
CA ASN A 128 -7.34 -4.97 -2.32
C ASN A 128 -8.52 -4.54 -1.46
N GLU A 129 -9.16 -5.53 -0.84
CA GLU A 129 -10.34 -5.35 0.00
C GLU A 129 -10.17 -6.07 1.31
N ASP A 130 -10.34 -5.32 2.40
CA ASP A 130 -10.27 -5.86 3.76
C ASP A 130 -11.61 -5.73 4.49
N PHE A 131 -11.71 -6.42 5.63
CA PHE A 131 -12.94 -6.41 6.41
C PHE A 131 -13.24 -5.05 7.04
N GLY A 132 -12.21 -4.23 7.31
CA GLY A 132 -12.39 -2.87 7.80
C GLY A 132 -13.09 -1.99 6.78
N GLN A 133 -12.71 -2.11 5.51
CA GLN A 133 -13.40 -1.47 4.39
C GLN A 133 -14.83 -1.98 4.25
N THR A 134 -15.05 -3.29 4.35
CA THR A 134 -16.40 -3.87 4.32
C THR A 134 -17.32 -3.32 5.42
N LEU A 135 -16.79 -3.08 6.64
CA LEU A 135 -17.56 -2.46 7.72
C LEU A 135 -17.81 -0.96 7.51
N GLY A 136 -16.97 -0.30 6.73
CA GLY A 136 -17.09 1.11 6.37
C GLY A 136 -17.81 1.36 5.03
N TYR A 137 -18.24 0.31 4.35
CA TYR A 137 -18.82 0.33 3.00
C TYR A 137 -20.25 0.87 2.96
#